data_AF-A0A484DH53-F1
#
_entry.id   AF-A0A484DH53-F1
#
_cell.length_a   1.000
_cell.length_b   1.000
_cell.length_c   1.000
_cell.angle_alpha   90.00
_cell.angle_beta   90.00
_cell.angle_gamma   90.00
#
_symmetry.space_group_name_H-M   'P 1'
#
loop_
_entity.id
_entity.type
_entity.pdbx_description
1 polymer ?
#
loop_
_entity_poly.entity_id
_entity_poly.type
_entity_poly.pdbx_seq_one_letter_code
_entity_poly.pdbx_strand_id
1 'polypeptide(L)'
;MEDQRLKDKRPAVEFMEVKVDIQSEDLNSKHSETRLLIHDRDPKRVNKSLKVTFEDVIAEPPSVRSFDKVWLWSHALFEVSRLWIYRLISLLLAVPVSLAAGILFAVLSCLHIWLIMPCVQLLLINMHWVQTVWGSILNILISPFFTSIGKCCGRITIHLAKDEDR
;
A
#
# COMPACT_ATOMS: atom_id res chain seq x y z
N MET A 1 71.03 -48.54 26.90
CA MET A 1 72.30 -47.92 26.52
C MET A 1 72.09 -47.47 25.08
N GLU A 2 71.48 -46.28 24.94
CA GLU A 2 72.10 -45.10 24.29
C GLU A 2 71.44 -44.99 22.90
N ASP A 3 70.87 -43.88 22.41
CA ASP A 3 70.99 -42.49 22.81
C ASP A 3 69.79 -41.64 22.35
N GLN A 4 69.75 -40.45 22.96
CA GLN A 4 68.73 -39.43 22.89
C GLN A 4 68.66 -38.64 21.57
N ARG A 5 67.45 -38.08 21.31
CA ARG A 5 67.20 -36.70 20.85
C ARG A 5 67.85 -36.23 19.53
N LEU A 6 67.03 -35.95 18.52
CA LEU A 6 67.10 -34.67 17.80
C LEU A 6 65.87 -34.36 16.92
N LYS A 7 65.11 -33.35 17.38
CA LYS A 7 64.30 -32.37 16.64
C LYS A 7 63.57 -32.84 15.36
N ASP A 8 62.32 -33.28 15.52
CA ASP A 8 61.32 -33.01 14.47
C ASP A 8 60.93 -31.53 14.57
N LYS A 9 61.68 -30.69 13.84
CA LYS A 9 61.47 -29.25 13.75
C LYS A 9 60.45 -29.04 12.64
N ARG A 10 59.17 -28.86 13.03
CA ARG A 10 58.10 -28.38 12.15
C ARG A 10 58.65 -27.33 11.17
N PRO A 11 58.62 -27.54 9.85
CA PRO A 11 58.78 -26.43 8.93
C PRO A 11 57.53 -25.56 9.06
N ALA A 12 57.71 -24.37 9.64
CA ALA A 12 56.78 -23.28 9.45
C ALA A 12 56.74 -22.98 7.95
N VAL A 13 55.73 -23.52 7.28
CA VAL A 13 55.39 -23.04 5.95
C VAL A 13 54.70 -21.71 6.20
N GLU A 14 55.48 -20.63 6.11
CA GLU A 14 54.95 -19.30 5.86
C GLU A 14 54.19 -19.34 4.54
N PHE A 15 52.90 -19.67 4.61
CA PHE A 15 51.97 -19.23 3.59
C PHE A 15 51.80 -17.75 3.81
N MET A 16 52.50 -16.97 2.97
CA MET A 16 52.30 -15.54 2.82
C MET A 16 50.80 -15.30 2.61
N GLU A 17 50.15 -14.81 3.67
CA GLU A 17 48.74 -14.44 3.66
C GLU A 17 48.61 -13.23 2.74
N VAL A 18 48.33 -13.49 1.46
CA VAL A 18 47.89 -12.46 0.53
C VAL A 18 46.50 -12.04 1.02
N LYS A 19 46.48 -11.01 1.86
CA LYS A 19 45.28 -10.33 2.33
C LYS A 19 44.60 -9.68 1.12
N VAL A 20 43.75 -10.46 0.47
CA VAL A 20 42.81 -9.95 -0.53
C VAL A 20 41.64 -9.37 0.26
N ASP A 21 41.72 -8.07 0.56
CA ASP A 21 40.59 -7.28 1.04
C ASP A 21 39.52 -7.21 -0.07
N ILE A 22 38.69 -8.25 -0.16
CA ILE A 22 37.40 -8.19 -0.86
C ILE A 22 36.33 -7.97 0.20
N GLN A 23 36.05 -6.69 0.41
CA GLN A 23 34.69 -6.13 0.49
C GLN A 23 33.67 -7.04 1.23
N SER A 24 33.99 -7.41 2.47
CA SER A 24 33.14 -8.29 3.29
C SER A 24 32.11 -7.52 4.12
N GLU A 25 32.18 -6.18 4.11
CA GLU A 25 31.30 -5.31 4.91
C GLU A 25 29.97 -4.99 4.20
N ASP A 26 29.94 -4.97 2.86
CA ASP A 26 28.72 -4.70 2.08
C ASP A 26 27.75 -5.89 2.00
N LEU A 27 28.27 -7.12 2.16
CA LEU A 27 27.45 -8.34 2.08
C LEU A 27 26.75 -8.66 3.42
N ASN A 28 27.36 -8.27 4.54
CA ASN A 28 26.79 -8.49 5.87
C ASN A 28 25.64 -7.52 6.15
N SER A 29 25.78 -6.25 5.72
CA SER A 29 24.72 -5.23 5.86
C SER A 29 23.44 -5.61 5.09
N LYS A 30 23.58 -6.11 3.85
CA LYS A 30 22.43 -6.61 3.08
C LYS A 30 21.81 -7.86 3.71
N HIS A 31 22.58 -8.74 4.31
CA HIS A 31 22.07 -9.96 4.94
C HIS A 31 21.31 -9.67 6.24
N SER A 32 21.78 -8.70 7.04
CA SER A 32 21.08 -8.26 8.26
C SER A 32 19.84 -7.41 7.94
N GLU A 33 19.89 -6.51 6.95
CA GLU A 33 18.70 -5.76 6.49
C GLU A 33 17.64 -6.67 5.84
N THR A 34 18.07 -7.67 5.07
CA THR A 34 17.15 -8.66 4.48
C THR A 34 16.52 -9.55 5.55
N ARG A 35 17.23 -9.87 6.65
CA ARG A 35 16.65 -10.63 7.78
C ARG A 35 15.71 -9.81 8.65
N LEU A 36 15.93 -8.50 8.79
CA LEU A 36 15.04 -7.62 9.56
C LEU A 36 13.71 -7.33 8.84
N LEU A 37 13.68 -7.41 7.50
CA LEU A 37 12.47 -7.15 6.70
C LEU A 37 11.57 -8.37 6.45
N ILE A 38 11.98 -9.57 6.83
CA ILE A 38 11.10 -10.74 6.82
C ILE A 38 10.39 -10.81 8.17
N HIS A 39 9.41 -9.93 8.36
CA HIS A 39 8.41 -10.10 9.40
C HIS A 39 7.83 -11.52 9.29
N ASP A 40 7.73 -12.25 10.40
CA ASP A 40 7.15 -13.59 10.41
C ASP A 40 5.72 -13.51 9.85
N ARG A 41 5.55 -13.97 8.60
CA ARG A 41 4.28 -13.88 7.86
C ARG A 41 3.25 -14.87 8.38
N ASP A 42 3.63 -15.77 9.29
CA ASP A 42 2.72 -16.73 9.91
C ASP A 42 3.01 -16.87 11.42
N PRO A 43 2.66 -15.84 12.24
CA PRO A 43 2.93 -15.85 13.68
C PRO A 43 2.16 -16.96 14.41
N LYS A 44 1.06 -17.45 13.82
CA LYS A 44 0.24 -18.55 14.38
C LYS A 44 0.66 -19.92 13.86
N ARG A 45 1.64 -20.00 12.95
CA ARG A 45 2.15 -21.24 12.34
C ARG A 45 1.02 -22.15 11.84
N VAL A 46 -0.01 -21.57 11.23
CA VAL A 46 -1.15 -22.32 10.68
C VAL A 46 -0.81 -22.93 9.32
N ASN A 47 0.18 -22.37 8.61
CA ASN A 47 0.56 -22.74 7.25
C ASN A 47 1.86 -23.57 7.22
N LYS A 48 2.06 -24.46 8.19
CA LYS A 48 3.27 -25.32 8.24
C LYS A 48 3.44 -26.17 6.98
N SER A 49 2.35 -26.63 6.38
CA SER A 49 2.34 -27.43 5.14
C SER A 49 2.70 -26.65 3.87
N LEU A 50 2.61 -25.32 3.89
CA LEU A 50 2.98 -24.47 2.75
C LEU A 50 4.47 -24.08 2.78
N LYS A 51 5.19 -24.47 3.85
CA LYS A 51 6.62 -24.22 3.98
C LYS A 51 7.41 -25.29 3.24
N VAL A 52 7.43 -25.15 1.91
CA VAL A 52 8.22 -26.01 1.03
C VAL A 52 9.69 -25.64 1.17
N THR A 53 10.50 -26.54 1.73
CA THR A 53 11.96 -26.45 1.74
C THR A 53 12.54 -27.09 0.48
N PHE A 54 13.75 -26.70 0.08
CA PHE A 54 14.41 -27.24 -1.10
C PHE A 54 14.51 -28.78 -1.07
N GLU A 55 14.74 -29.33 0.13
CA GLU A 55 14.82 -30.78 0.39
C GLU A 55 13.48 -31.50 0.13
N ASP A 56 12.36 -30.83 0.39
CA ASP A 56 11.00 -31.36 0.17
C ASP A 56 10.63 -31.37 -1.32
N VAL A 57 11.18 -30.44 -2.12
CA VAL A 57 10.99 -30.41 -3.59
C VAL A 57 11.78 -31.51 -4.29
N ILE A 58 12.97 -31.84 -3.79
CA ILE A 58 13.87 -32.82 -4.40
C ILE A 58 13.67 -34.23 -3.81
N ALA A 59 13.00 -34.35 -2.66
CA ALA A 59 12.65 -35.60 -1.97
C ALA A 59 13.84 -36.55 -1.70
N GLU A 60 15.07 -36.02 -1.63
CA GLU A 60 16.28 -36.85 -1.56
C GLU A 60 16.71 -37.13 -0.11
N PRO A 61 16.98 -38.41 0.26
CA PRO A 61 17.51 -38.75 1.57
C PRO A 61 18.99 -38.32 1.73
N PRO A 62 19.43 -37.94 2.93
CA PRO A 62 20.71 -37.24 3.19
C PRO A 62 21.99 -38.08 2.97
N SER A 63 21.91 -39.27 2.38
CA SER A 63 22.98 -40.27 2.36
C SER A 63 23.77 -40.39 1.04
N VAL A 64 23.40 -39.65 -0.01
CA VAL A 64 24.01 -39.75 -1.37
C VAL A 64 24.73 -38.47 -1.83
N ARG A 65 25.22 -37.67 -0.88
CA ARG A 65 25.80 -36.35 -1.17
C ARG A 65 27.29 -36.43 -1.50
N SER A 66 27.62 -36.63 -2.79
CA SER A 66 29.01 -36.63 -3.28
C SER A 66 29.51 -35.25 -3.77
N PHE A 67 28.69 -34.19 -3.77
CA PHE A 67 29.05 -32.86 -4.28
C PHE A 67 28.52 -31.70 -3.42
N ASP A 68 29.18 -31.44 -2.28
CA ASP A 68 28.77 -30.42 -1.31
C ASP A 68 28.68 -28.99 -1.87
N LYS A 69 29.54 -28.65 -2.84
CA LYS A 69 29.57 -27.32 -3.43
C LYS A 69 28.38 -27.08 -4.35
N VAL A 70 28.02 -28.03 -5.20
CA VAL A 70 26.87 -27.92 -6.11
C VAL A 70 25.57 -27.83 -5.31
N TRP A 71 25.44 -28.63 -4.25
CA TRP A 71 24.27 -28.55 -3.37
C TRP A 71 24.12 -27.18 -2.71
N LEU A 72 25.21 -26.61 -2.18
CA LEU A 72 25.17 -25.30 -1.54
C LEU A 72 24.74 -24.20 -2.53
N TRP A 73 25.27 -24.25 -3.76
CA TRP A 73 24.90 -23.33 -4.82
C TRP A 73 23.44 -23.51 -5.27
N SER A 74 22.96 -24.74 -5.42
CA SER A 74 21.56 -25.02 -5.76
C SER A 74 20.60 -24.54 -4.68
N HIS A 75 20.93 -24.76 -3.40
CA HIS A 75 20.14 -24.28 -2.28
C HIS A 75 20.07 -22.74 -2.22
N ALA A 76 21.22 -22.09 -2.38
CA ALA A 76 21.29 -20.62 -2.40
C ALA A 76 20.54 -20.03 -3.61
N LEU A 77 20.71 -20.61 -4.80
CA LEU A 77 20.03 -20.17 -6.01
C LEU A 77 18.50 -20.35 -5.89
N PHE A 78 18.05 -21.45 -5.28
CA PHE A 78 16.63 -21.71 -5.04
C PHE A 78 16.01 -20.66 -4.10
N GLU A 79 16.66 -20.35 -2.97
CA GLU A 79 16.17 -19.33 -2.03
C GLU A 79 16.07 -17.93 -2.67
N VAL A 80 17.11 -17.55 -3.43
CA VAL A 80 17.15 -16.26 -4.13
C VAL A 80 16.09 -16.22 -5.24
N SER A 81 15.99 -17.29 -6.05
CA SER A 81 15.00 -17.36 -7.14
C SER A 81 13.57 -17.24 -6.63
N ARG A 82 13.25 -17.84 -5.47
CA ARG A 82 11.94 -17.73 -4.84
C ARG A 82 11.60 -16.29 -4.47
N LEU A 83 12.54 -15.51 -3.96
CA LEU A 83 12.30 -14.09 -3.65
C LEU A 83 12.12 -13.24 -4.92
N TRP A 84 12.97 -13.48 -5.92
CA TRP A 84 12.92 -12.73 -7.17
C TRP A 84 11.68 -13.06 -8.01
N ILE A 85 11.23 -14.31 -8.05
CA ILE A 85 10.03 -14.70 -8.79
C ILE A 85 8.77 -14.07 -8.19
N TYR A 86 8.66 -13.98 -6.85
CA TYR A 86 7.56 -13.25 -6.22
C TYR A 86 7.56 -11.78 -6.63
N ARG A 87 8.72 -11.11 -6.58
CA ARG A 87 8.83 -9.70 -6.98
C ARG A 87 8.54 -9.49 -8.47
N LEU A 88 9.00 -10.40 -9.33
CA LEU A 88 8.78 -10.34 -10.76
C LEU A 88 7.30 -10.56 -11.10
N ILE A 89 6.64 -11.55 -10.50
CA ILE A 89 5.21 -11.81 -10.68
C ILE A 89 4.39 -10.62 -10.19
N SER A 90 4.71 -10.08 -9.01
CA SER A 90 4.03 -8.88 -8.49
C SER A 90 4.19 -7.68 -9.42
N LEU A 91 5.39 -7.46 -9.97
CA LEU A 91 5.64 -6.38 -10.93
C LEU A 91 4.90 -6.62 -12.26
N LEU A 92 4.95 -7.84 -12.76
CA LEU A 92 4.28 -8.23 -14.01
C LEU A 92 2.77 -8.11 -13.91
N LEU A 93 2.16 -8.32 -12.74
CA LEU A 93 0.74 -8.05 -12.50
C LEU A 93 0.46 -6.56 -12.27
N ALA A 94 1.38 -5.83 -11.64
CA ALA A 94 1.22 -4.40 -11.40
C ALA A 94 1.18 -3.59 -12.70
N VAL A 95 2.00 -3.95 -13.70
CA VAL A 95 2.07 -3.27 -15.00
C VAL A 95 0.72 -3.27 -15.76
N PRO A 96 0.05 -4.41 -16.04
CA PRO A 96 -1.22 -4.42 -16.75
C PRO A 96 -2.33 -3.76 -15.94
N VAL A 97 -2.33 -3.91 -14.61
CA VAL A 97 -3.31 -3.23 -13.73
C VAL A 97 -3.12 -1.72 -13.79
N SER A 98 -1.88 -1.23 -13.73
CA SER A 98 -1.57 0.20 -13.85
C SER A 98 -1.96 0.74 -15.23
N LEU A 99 -1.69 -0.02 -16.29
CA LEU A 99 -2.07 0.36 -17.66
C LEU A 99 -3.60 0.42 -17.80
N ALA A 100 -4.33 -0.58 -17.29
CA ALA A 100 -5.79 -0.58 -17.31
C ALA A 100 -6.37 0.60 -16.52
N ALA A 101 -5.82 0.90 -15.34
CA ALA A 101 -6.23 2.07 -14.54
C ALA A 101 -5.91 3.39 -15.26
N GLY A 102 -4.77 3.50 -15.94
CA GLY A 102 -4.40 4.66 -16.74
C GLY A 102 -5.35 4.89 -17.92
N ILE A 103 -5.69 3.84 -18.66
CA ILE A 103 -6.68 3.91 -19.74
C ILE A 103 -8.06 4.31 -19.20
N LEU A 104 -8.49 3.70 -18.09
CA LEU A 104 -9.76 4.05 -17.44
C LEU A 104 -9.77 5.53 -17.06
N PHE A 105 -8.70 6.03 -16.44
CA PHE A 105 -8.59 7.44 -16.08
C PHE A 105 -8.57 8.37 -17.29
N ALA A 106 -7.92 7.98 -18.38
CA ALA A 106 -7.92 8.73 -19.63
C ALA A 106 -9.33 8.84 -20.23
N VAL A 107 -10.08 7.73 -20.27
CA VAL A 107 -11.48 7.70 -20.74
C VAL A 107 -12.38 8.52 -19.83
N LEU A 108 -12.24 8.38 -18.51
CA LEU A 108 -12.98 9.18 -17.53
C LEU A 108 -12.68 10.68 -17.66
N SER A 109 -11.41 11.04 -17.91
CA SER A 109 -11.01 12.44 -18.12
C SER A 109 -11.60 13.01 -19.41
N CYS A 110 -11.58 12.21 -20.48
CA CYS A 110 -12.22 12.56 -21.76
C CYS A 110 -13.74 12.73 -21.57
N LEU A 111 -14.40 11.79 -20.88
CA LEU A 111 -15.82 11.89 -20.55
C LEU A 111 -16.10 13.10 -19.65
N HIS A 112 -15.22 13.42 -18.72
CA HIS A 112 -15.41 14.56 -17.83
C HIS A 112 -15.38 15.88 -18.60
N ILE A 113 -14.38 16.08 -19.47
CA ILE A 113 -14.30 17.32 -20.26
C ILE A 113 -15.46 17.42 -21.28
N TRP A 114 -15.82 16.32 -21.94
CA TRP A 114 -16.82 16.32 -23.01
C TRP A 114 -18.27 16.18 -22.54
N LEU A 115 -18.53 15.46 -21.45
CA LEU A 115 -19.88 15.21 -20.94
C LEU A 115 -20.13 15.93 -19.62
N ILE A 116 -19.22 15.84 -18.64
CA ILE A 116 -19.49 16.45 -17.33
C ILE A 116 -19.53 17.98 -17.43
N MET A 117 -18.62 18.60 -18.17
CA MET A 117 -18.65 20.07 -18.33
C MET A 117 -19.96 20.60 -18.94
N PRO A 118 -20.47 20.07 -20.07
CA PRO A 118 -21.79 20.50 -20.57
C PRO A 118 -22.94 20.02 -19.70
N CYS A 119 -22.86 18.85 -19.04
CA CYS A 119 -23.89 18.42 -18.09
C CYS A 119 -24.00 19.38 -16.90
N VAL A 120 -22.89 19.84 -16.33
CA VAL A 120 -22.90 20.82 -15.24
C VAL A 120 -23.50 22.14 -15.70
N GLN A 121 -23.14 22.62 -16.89
CA GLN A 121 -23.74 23.83 -17.47
C GLN A 121 -25.26 23.66 -17.69
N LEU A 122 -25.69 22.50 -18.18
CA LEU A 122 -27.11 22.16 -18.37
C LEU A 122 -27.87 22.07 -17.04
N LEU A 123 -27.25 21.49 -16.02
CA LEU A 123 -27.83 21.43 -14.67
C LEU A 123 -27.93 22.82 -14.04
N LEU A 124 -26.94 23.68 -14.23
CA LEU A 124 -26.97 25.05 -13.72
C LEU A 124 -28.08 25.88 -14.38
N ILE A 125 -28.26 25.79 -15.70
CA ILE A 125 -29.35 26.50 -16.38
C ILE A 125 -30.71 25.94 -15.97
N ASN A 126 -30.83 24.62 -15.79
CA ASN A 126 -32.06 24.00 -15.31
C ASN A 126 -32.36 24.41 -13.86
N MET A 127 -31.35 24.39 -12.97
CA MET A 127 -31.48 24.87 -11.60
C MET A 127 -31.86 26.35 -11.55
N HIS A 128 -31.34 27.19 -12.44
CA HIS A 128 -31.73 28.60 -12.50
C HIS A 128 -33.22 28.74 -12.83
N TRP A 129 -33.73 27.97 -13.80
CA TRP A 129 -35.15 27.93 -14.13
C TRP A 129 -36.01 27.40 -12.97
N VAL A 130 -35.59 26.30 -12.34
CA VAL A 130 -36.25 25.74 -11.15
C VAL A 130 -36.26 26.75 -10.00
N GLN A 131 -35.17 27.48 -9.78
CA GLN A 131 -35.07 28.51 -8.76
C GLN A 131 -36.05 29.67 -9.03
N THR A 132 -36.18 30.10 -10.30
CA THR A 132 -37.17 31.12 -10.67
C THR A 132 -38.59 30.62 -10.42
N VAL A 133 -38.93 29.41 -10.88
CA VAL A 133 -40.26 28.82 -10.67
C VAL A 133 -40.56 28.65 -9.18
N TRP A 134 -39.60 28.15 -8.41
CA TRP A 134 -39.71 27.99 -6.96
C TRP A 134 -39.88 29.35 -6.27
N GLY A 135 -39.13 30.36 -6.67
CA GLY A 135 -39.28 31.73 -6.19
C GLY A 135 -40.66 32.32 -6.50
N SER A 136 -41.21 32.06 -7.69
CA SER A 136 -42.57 32.47 -8.06
C SER A 136 -43.63 31.76 -7.23
N ILE A 137 -43.51 30.44 -7.04
CA ILE A 137 -44.41 29.66 -6.19
C ILE A 137 -44.38 30.17 -4.75
N LEU A 138 -43.17 30.35 -4.20
CA LEU A 138 -43.01 30.90 -2.86
C LEU A 138 -43.61 32.31 -2.79
N ASN A 139 -43.38 33.20 -3.75
CA ASN A 139 -43.97 34.54 -3.70
C ASN A 139 -45.52 34.48 -3.71
N ILE A 140 -46.12 33.62 -4.53
CA ILE A 140 -47.58 33.44 -4.58
C ILE A 140 -48.13 32.85 -3.27
N LEU A 141 -47.39 31.99 -2.57
CA LEU A 141 -47.86 31.34 -1.33
C LEU A 141 -47.52 32.15 -0.07
N ILE A 142 -46.25 32.56 0.06
CA ILE A 142 -45.72 33.28 1.22
C ILE A 142 -46.26 34.72 1.26
N SER A 143 -46.36 35.43 0.14
CA SER A 143 -46.82 36.83 0.15
C SER A 143 -48.22 36.99 0.77
N PRO A 144 -49.26 36.23 0.35
CA PRO A 144 -50.58 36.34 0.98
C PRO A 144 -50.61 35.74 2.40
N PHE A 145 -49.81 34.70 2.68
CA PHE A 145 -49.75 34.08 4.01
C PHE A 145 -49.18 35.05 5.05
N PHE A 146 -48.02 35.66 4.77
CA PHE A 146 -47.39 36.63 5.66
C PHE A 146 -48.15 37.96 5.69
N THR A 147 -48.77 38.39 4.59
CA THR A 147 -49.64 39.58 4.60
C THR A 147 -50.86 39.35 5.49
N SER A 148 -51.47 38.16 5.44
CA SER A 148 -52.61 37.81 6.29
C SER A 148 -52.21 37.77 7.77
N ILE A 149 -51.10 37.12 8.11
CA ILE A 149 -50.57 37.08 9.48
C ILE A 149 -50.21 38.48 9.97
N GLY A 150 -49.52 39.27 9.14
CA GLY A 150 -49.16 40.65 9.47
C GLY A 150 -50.38 41.54 9.70
N LYS A 151 -51.47 41.36 8.94
CA LYS A 151 -52.74 42.06 9.19
C LYS A 151 -53.45 41.56 10.46
N CYS A 152 -53.40 40.27 10.76
CA CYS A 152 -53.94 39.72 12.02
C CYS A 152 -53.18 40.25 13.23
N CYS A 153 -51.86 40.28 13.19
CA CYS A 153 -51.02 40.76 14.30
C CYS A 153 -50.98 42.29 14.41
N GLY A 154 -51.02 43.02 13.29
CA GLY A 154 -50.97 44.49 13.26
C GLY A 154 -52.26 45.18 13.69
N ARG A 155 -53.41 44.47 13.69
CA ARG A 155 -54.69 45.01 14.16
C ARG A 155 -54.83 45.00 15.69
N ILE A 156 -53.87 44.43 16.42
CA ILE A 156 -53.85 44.42 17.88
C ILE A 156 -53.17 45.71 18.35
N THR A 157 -53.94 46.81 18.38
CA THR A 157 -53.50 48.09 18.96
C THR A 157 -53.76 48.08 20.46
N ILE A 158 -52.70 47.87 21.24
CA ILE A 158 -52.77 47.85 22.71
C ILE A 158 -52.80 49.31 23.18
N HIS A 159 -53.98 49.82 23.53
CA HIS A 159 -54.10 51.09 24.24
C HIS A 159 -53.75 50.85 25.71
N LEU A 160 -52.51 51.16 26.08
CA LEU A 160 -52.05 51.15 27.47
C LEU A 160 -52.70 52.34 28.19
N ALA A 161 -53.84 52.09 28.84
CA ALA A 161 -54.40 53.03 29.80
C ALA A 161 -53.43 53.08 30.99
N LYS A 162 -52.67 54.16 31.05
CA LYS A 162 -51.86 54.49 32.21
C LYS A 162 -52.83 54.98 33.28
N ASP A 163 -53.21 54.07 34.17
CA ASP A 163 -53.93 54.37 35.41
C ASP A 163 -52.95 55.10 36.34
N GLU A 164 -52.93 56.43 36.23
CA GLU A 164 -52.25 57.31 37.17
C GLU A 164 -53.32 57.82 38.13
N ASP A 165 -53.74 56.96 39.07
CA ASP A 165 -54.55 57.38 40.21
C ASP A 165 -54.29 56.47 41.44
N ARG A 166 -53.20 56.74 42.18
CA ARG A 166 -53.22 56.91 43.64
C ARG A 166 -51.89 57.36 44.23
#